data_AF-A0A1D2UYI0-F1
#
_entry.id   AF-A0A1D2UYI0-F1
#
_cell.length_a   1.000
_cell.length_b   1.000
_cell.length_c   1.000
_cell.angle_alpha   90.00
_cell.angle_beta   90.00
_cell.angle_gamma   90.00
#
_symmetry.space_group_name_H-M   'P 1'
#
loop_
_entity.id
_entity.type
_entity.pdbx_description
1 polymer ?
#
loop_
_entity_poly.entity_id
_entity_poly.type
_entity_poly.pdbx_seq_one_letter_code
_entity_poly.pdbx_strand_id
1 'polypeptide(L)'
;MIQNLNHKDRLIVEDWKLVKKRWQIIFWVQTATIIDKENELIRRFETTVASVHDSQVDLSKKGEVVYRDKGYFEVAAKGFAATMQRAVRGKPLNIRQIMRNDRISVQRMPCERVYAVTKGVFKAGKVMVTAFCFNLHQMRTLKRKKVVD
;
A
#
# COMPACT_ATOMS: atom_id res chain seq x y z
N MET A 1 -4.46 -33.06 9.89
CA MET A 1 -5.54 -32.07 9.63
C MET A 1 -4.88 -30.71 9.43
N ILE A 2 -4.42 -30.42 8.20
CA ILE A 2 -3.69 -29.19 7.87
C ILE A 2 -4.71 -28.19 7.37
N GLN A 3 -4.98 -27.14 8.14
CA GLN A 3 -5.87 -26.06 7.74
C GLN A 3 -5.22 -25.28 6.59
N ASN A 4 -5.91 -25.23 5.44
CA ASN A 4 -5.59 -24.38 4.30
C ASN A 4 -5.61 -22.89 4.73
N LEU A 5 -4.44 -22.34 5.08
CA LEU A 5 -4.25 -20.91 5.28
C LEU A 5 -4.02 -20.26 3.91
N ASN A 6 -5.07 -19.64 3.39
CA ASN A 6 -5.09 -18.84 2.16
C ASN A 6 -4.22 -17.58 2.36
N HIS A 7 -2.90 -17.73 2.26
CA HIS A 7 -1.89 -16.71 2.59
C HIS A 7 -1.77 -15.71 1.43
N LYS A 8 -2.72 -14.77 1.35
CA LYS A 8 -2.70 -13.71 0.32
C LYS A 8 -1.72 -12.62 0.73
N ASP A 9 -0.60 -12.56 0.01
CA ASP A 9 0.39 -11.49 0.07
C ASP A 9 -0.28 -10.11 -0.13
N ARG A 10 0.09 -9.13 0.72
CA ARG A 10 -0.50 -7.79 0.72
C ARG A 10 0.56 -6.69 0.75
N LEU A 11 0.26 -5.55 0.13
CA LEU A 11 1.18 -4.42 -0.03
C LEU A 11 0.62 -3.19 0.68
N ILE A 12 1.43 -2.50 1.49
CA ILE A 12 1.06 -1.23 2.15
C ILE A 12 1.81 -0.05 1.51
N VAL A 13 1.07 0.97 1.07
CA VAL A 13 1.59 2.17 0.38
C VAL A 13 0.73 3.40 0.69
N GLU A 14 1.31 4.61 0.57
CA GLU A 14 0.67 5.92 0.76
C GLU A 14 0.60 6.82 -0.49
N ASP A 15 -0.32 7.79 -0.46
CA ASP A 15 -0.42 8.95 -1.37
C ASP A 15 -0.93 10.20 -0.65
N TRP A 16 -0.48 11.41 -1.05
CA TRP A 16 -0.75 12.71 -0.38
C TRP A 16 -1.62 13.65 -1.25
N LYS A 17 -2.53 14.40 -0.62
CA LYS A 17 -3.44 15.35 -1.32
C LYS A 17 -3.80 16.58 -0.51
N LEU A 18 -4.13 17.66 -1.21
CA LEU A 18 -4.61 18.92 -0.63
C LEU A 18 -6.15 18.98 -0.59
N VAL A 19 -6.71 19.28 0.58
CA VAL A 19 -8.16 19.47 0.79
C VAL A 19 -8.40 20.92 1.24
N LYS A 20 -9.25 21.66 0.52
CA LYS A 20 -9.63 23.05 0.83
C LYS A 20 -11.08 23.10 1.34
N LYS A 21 -11.31 23.60 2.56
CA LYS A 21 -12.66 23.88 3.09
C LYS A 21 -13.08 25.33 2.75
N ARG A 22 -14.39 25.57 2.69
CA ARG A 22 -15.04 26.84 2.24
C ARG A 22 -14.49 28.13 2.91
N TRP A 23 -13.89 28.01 4.09
CA TRP A 23 -13.18 29.07 4.80
C TRP A 23 -11.76 28.61 5.09
N GLN A 24 -10.85 28.86 4.13
CA GLN A 24 -9.37 28.83 4.16
C GLN A 24 -8.59 27.76 4.96
N ILE A 25 -9.20 26.70 5.49
CA ILE A 25 -8.40 25.62 6.10
C ILE A 25 -7.97 24.64 5.01
N ILE A 26 -6.66 24.59 4.78
CA ILE A 26 -5.97 23.69 3.87
C ILE A 26 -5.41 22.54 4.69
N PHE A 27 -5.89 21.32 4.44
CA PHE A 27 -5.33 20.12 5.06
C PHE A 27 -4.68 19.23 4.01
N TRP A 28 -3.49 18.74 4.33
CA TRP A 28 -2.90 17.62 3.63
C TRP A 28 -3.47 16.32 4.19
N VAL A 29 -3.96 15.44 3.32
CA VAL A 29 -4.43 14.10 3.70
C VAL A 29 -3.57 13.05 3.02
N GLN A 30 -3.32 11.94 3.70
CA GLN A 30 -2.65 10.79 3.13
C GLN A 30 -3.52 9.54 3.20
N THR A 31 -3.29 8.59 2.30
CA THR A 31 -4.09 7.36 2.20
C THR A 31 -3.22 6.13 2.26
N ALA A 32 -3.26 5.44 3.39
CA ALA A 32 -2.71 4.09 3.51
C ALA A 32 -3.65 3.11 2.81
N THR A 33 -3.12 2.24 1.96
CA THR A 33 -3.89 1.16 1.33
C THR A 33 -3.27 -0.18 1.63
N ILE A 34 -4.08 -1.24 1.65
CA ILE A 34 -3.60 -2.62 1.59
C ILE A 34 -4.15 -3.27 0.32
N ILE A 35 -3.24 -3.64 -0.57
CA ILE A 35 -3.55 -4.17 -1.90
C ILE A 35 -3.21 -5.64 -1.95
N ASP A 36 -4.06 -6.45 -2.60
CA ASP A 36 -3.71 -7.84 -2.87
C ASP A 36 -2.73 -7.97 -4.04
N LYS A 37 -1.81 -8.92 -3.94
CA LYS A 37 -0.81 -9.13 -5.00
C LYS A 37 -1.36 -9.87 -6.21
N GLU A 38 -2.35 -10.74 -6.00
CA GLU A 38 -2.91 -11.61 -7.04
C GLU A 38 -3.76 -10.85 -8.06
N ASN A 39 -4.64 -9.97 -7.58
CA ASN A 39 -5.64 -9.30 -8.41
C ASN A 39 -5.44 -7.78 -8.46
N GLU A 40 -4.48 -7.27 -7.70
CA GLU A 40 -4.16 -5.86 -7.56
C GLU A 40 -5.38 -5.03 -7.15
N LEU A 41 -6.22 -5.59 -6.27
CA LEU A 41 -7.40 -4.96 -5.70
C LEU A 41 -7.06 -4.30 -4.37
N ILE A 42 -7.54 -3.08 -4.16
CA ILE A 42 -7.47 -2.40 -2.88
C ILE A 42 -8.45 -3.09 -1.92
N ARG A 43 -7.92 -3.77 -0.90
CA ARG A 43 -8.72 -4.56 0.05
C ARG A 43 -9.17 -3.75 1.26
N ARG A 44 -8.31 -2.87 1.76
CA ARG A 44 -8.62 -1.91 2.84
C ARG A 44 -7.84 -0.64 2.57
N PHE A 45 -8.37 0.48 3.02
CA PHE A 45 -7.68 1.76 2.96
C PHE A 45 -8.13 2.63 4.13
N GLU A 46 -7.26 3.52 4.56
CA GLU A 46 -7.54 4.49 5.61
C GLU A 46 -6.96 5.83 5.20
N THR A 47 -7.75 6.89 5.40
CA THR A 47 -7.33 8.25 5.08
C THR A 47 -7.08 9.00 6.38
N THR A 48 -5.84 9.42 6.57
CA THR A 48 -5.39 10.19 7.72
C THR A 48 -4.95 11.58 7.28
N VAL A 49 -4.74 12.48 8.24
CA VAL A 49 -4.06 13.76 7.96
C VAL A 49 -2.59 13.45 7.66
N ALA A 50 -1.98 14.13 6.69
CA ALA A 50 -0.60 13.87 6.27
C ALA A 50 0.46 14.20 7.35
N SER A 51 0.04 14.78 8.48
CA SER A 51 0.90 14.94 9.66
C SER A 51 1.09 13.62 10.43
N VAL A 52 0.20 12.64 10.24
CA VAL A 52 0.32 11.31 10.83
C VAL A 52 1.43 10.57 10.10
N HIS A 53 2.43 10.07 10.83
CA HIS A 53 3.51 9.32 10.21
C HIS A 53 3.01 7.93 9.78
N ASP A 54 3.46 7.46 8.62
CA ASP A 54 3.05 6.21 7.99
C ASP A 54 3.14 4.99 8.91
N SER A 55 4.19 4.96 9.74
CA SER A 55 4.36 3.90 10.74
C SER A 55 3.24 3.78 11.77
N GLN A 56 2.43 4.83 11.96
CA GLN A 56 1.33 4.84 12.91
C GLN A 56 0.07 4.17 12.36
N VAL A 57 0.00 3.92 11.05
CA VAL A 57 -1.16 3.34 10.39
C VAL A 57 -0.84 1.92 9.93
N ASP A 58 -1.38 0.93 10.65
CA ASP A 58 -1.23 -0.47 10.28
C ASP A 58 -2.58 -1.13 9.95
N LEU A 59 -2.78 -1.35 8.64
CA LEU A 59 -3.94 -1.99 8.03
C LEU A 59 -3.85 -3.52 7.95
N SER A 60 -2.73 -4.10 8.39
CA SER A 60 -2.51 -5.54 8.42
C SER A 60 -3.31 -6.21 9.53
N LYS A 61 -3.68 -7.47 9.31
CA LYS A 61 -4.29 -8.34 10.33
C LYS A 61 -3.33 -9.45 10.72
N LYS A 62 -3.55 -10.02 11.91
CA LYS A 62 -2.77 -11.17 12.40
C LYS A 62 -2.85 -12.31 11.39
N GLY A 63 -1.68 -12.86 11.02
CA GLY A 63 -1.56 -13.93 10.04
C GLY A 63 -1.52 -13.50 8.58
N GLU A 64 -1.56 -12.21 8.25
CA GLU A 64 -1.37 -11.72 6.88
C GLU A 64 0.10 -11.40 6.59
N VAL A 65 0.59 -11.70 5.38
CA VAL A 65 1.93 -11.27 4.93
C VAL A 65 1.85 -9.87 4.34
N VAL A 66 2.71 -8.97 4.81
CA VAL A 66 2.77 -7.59 4.31
C VAL A 66 4.17 -7.17 3.88
N TYR A 67 4.29 -6.56 2.70
CA TYR A 67 5.53 -5.98 2.21
C TYR A 67 5.52 -4.45 2.38
N ARG A 68 6.41 -3.92 3.22
CA ARG A 68 6.40 -2.52 3.67
C ARG A 68 7.65 -1.75 3.23
N ASP A 69 7.49 -0.43 3.08
CA ASP A 69 8.58 0.49 2.72
C ASP A 69 9.55 0.71 3.89
N LYS A 70 10.66 1.40 3.59
CA LYS A 70 11.63 1.94 4.54
C LYS A 70 11.00 2.90 5.56
N GLY A 71 9.86 3.53 5.25
CA GLY A 71 9.10 4.37 6.19
C GLY A 71 8.59 3.60 7.42
N TYR A 72 8.44 2.28 7.30
CA TYR A 72 8.01 1.39 8.37
C TYR A 72 9.18 0.72 9.12
N PHE A 73 10.42 1.19 8.89
CA PHE A 73 11.61 0.64 9.55
C PHE A 73 11.47 0.72 11.07
N GLU A 74 11.83 -0.36 11.77
CA GLU A 74 11.72 -0.54 13.24
C GLU A 74 10.31 -0.54 13.82
N VAL A 75 9.27 -0.58 12.97
CA VAL A 75 7.87 -0.56 13.43
C VAL A 75 7.28 -1.96 13.36
N ALA A 76 6.78 -2.48 14.48
CA ALA A 76 6.10 -3.77 14.51
C ALA A 76 4.80 -3.72 13.67
N ALA A 77 4.53 -4.78 12.92
CA ALA A 77 3.24 -4.96 12.25
C ALA A 77 2.37 -5.95 13.03
N LYS A 78 1.05 -5.84 12.85
CA LYS A 78 0.06 -6.82 13.32
C LYS A 78 0.20 -8.15 12.57
N GLY A 79 0.56 -8.08 11.28
CA GLY A 79 0.83 -9.24 10.42
C GLY A 79 2.32 -9.66 10.34
N PHE A 80 2.61 -10.64 9.49
CA PHE A 80 3.96 -11.06 9.13
C PHE A 80 4.58 -10.08 8.14
N ALA A 81 5.42 -9.17 8.63
CA ALA A 81 5.97 -8.09 7.82
C ALA A 81 7.35 -8.39 7.22
N ALA A 82 7.45 -8.21 5.91
CA ALA A 82 8.69 -8.00 5.18
C ALA A 82 8.89 -6.48 4.96
N THR A 83 9.52 -5.82 5.91
CA THR A 83 9.85 -4.38 5.82
C THR A 83 11.21 -4.16 5.18
N MET A 84 11.30 -3.19 4.26
CA MET A 84 12.57 -2.72 3.72
C MET A 84 13.42 -2.06 4.81
N GLN A 85 14.71 -2.34 4.79
CA GLN A 85 15.66 -1.75 5.72
C GLN A 85 16.17 -0.40 5.21
N ARG A 86 16.38 0.54 6.13
CA ARG A 86 16.90 1.87 5.86
C ARG A 86 18.35 1.96 6.35
N ALA A 87 19.21 2.65 5.60
CA ALA A 87 20.52 3.04 6.12
C ALA A 87 20.32 4.02 7.28
N VAL A 88 21.10 3.87 8.36
CA VAL A 88 21.08 4.81 9.50
C VAL A 88 22.45 5.48 9.63
N ARG A 89 22.50 6.59 10.36
CA ARG A 89 23.73 7.39 10.50
C ARG A 89 24.88 6.51 11.00
N GLY A 90 25.99 6.49 10.28
CA GLY A 90 27.16 5.68 10.61
C GLY A 90 27.03 4.18 10.33
N LYS A 91 25.90 3.72 9.77
CA LYS A 91 25.68 2.31 9.44
C LYS A 91 24.99 2.17 8.08
N PRO A 92 25.77 2.12 6.98
CA PRO A 92 25.23 1.85 5.66
C PRO A 92 24.63 0.44 5.56
N LEU A 93 23.79 0.21 4.55
CA LEU A 93 23.23 -1.11 4.29
C LEU A 93 24.32 -2.06 3.78
N ASN A 94 24.35 -3.29 4.30
CA ASN A 94 25.18 -4.35 3.75
C ASN A 94 24.53 -4.96 2.50
N ILE A 95 25.32 -5.74 1.74
CA ILE A 95 24.90 -6.34 0.47
C ILE A 95 23.65 -7.23 0.64
N ARG A 96 23.54 -8.00 1.73
CA ARG A 96 22.37 -8.85 2.00
C ARG A 96 21.12 -8.02 2.26
N GLN A 97 21.25 -6.89 2.93
CA GLN A 97 20.15 -5.96 3.19
C GLN A 97 19.68 -5.27 1.91
N ILE A 98 20.62 -4.92 1.02
CA ILE A 98 20.32 -4.39 -0.32
C ILE A 98 19.55 -5.42 -1.13
N MET A 99 20.09 -6.64 -1.30
CA MET A 99 19.42 -7.71 -2.04
C MET A 99 18.04 -8.07 -1.45
N ARG A 100 17.89 -8.03 -0.11
CA ARG A 100 16.59 -8.21 0.54
C ARG A 100 15.62 -7.08 0.18
N ASN A 101 16.07 -5.83 0.20
CA ASN A 101 15.27 -4.68 -0.18
C ASN A 101 14.85 -4.74 -1.65
N ASP A 102 15.74 -5.15 -2.54
CA ASP A 102 15.45 -5.30 -3.97
C ASP A 102 14.36 -6.36 -4.18
N ARG A 103 14.49 -7.51 -3.50
CA ARG A 103 13.44 -8.54 -3.54
C ARG A 103 12.10 -8.00 -3.01
N ILE A 104 12.09 -7.25 -1.91
CA ILE A 104 10.85 -6.66 -1.37
C ILE A 104 10.28 -5.60 -2.33
N SER A 105 11.13 -4.81 -2.98
CA SER A 105 10.74 -3.83 -3.99
C SER A 105 10.04 -4.50 -5.17
N VAL A 106 10.57 -5.61 -5.68
CA VAL A 106 9.92 -6.42 -6.73
C VAL A 106 8.52 -6.89 -6.28
N GLN A 107 8.37 -7.31 -5.02
CA GLN A 107 7.05 -7.68 -4.49
C GLN A 107 6.10 -6.48 -4.39
N ARG A 108 6.63 -5.28 -4.17
CA ARG A 108 5.87 -4.03 -4.02
C ARG A 108 5.47 -3.37 -5.35
N MET A 109 6.12 -3.69 -6.46
CA MET A 109 5.84 -3.05 -7.77
C MET A 109 4.36 -3.05 -8.19
N PRO A 110 3.55 -4.11 -7.98
CA PRO A 110 2.11 -4.06 -8.32
C PRO A 110 1.37 -2.94 -7.61
N CYS A 111 1.80 -2.59 -6.40
CA CYS A 111 1.20 -1.50 -5.64
C CYS A 111 1.44 -0.14 -6.30
N GLU A 112 2.63 0.10 -6.84
CA GLU A 112 2.95 1.36 -7.51
C GLU A 112 2.06 1.59 -8.74
N ARG A 113 1.73 0.51 -9.47
CA ARG A 113 0.80 0.55 -10.59
C ARG A 113 -0.59 1.04 -10.17
N VAL A 114 -1.10 0.59 -9.03
CA VAL A 114 -2.41 1.02 -8.50
C VAL A 114 -2.44 2.54 -8.33
N TYR A 115 -1.40 3.13 -7.77
CA TYR A 115 -1.30 4.58 -7.58
C TYR A 115 -1.11 5.34 -8.89
N ALA A 116 -0.29 4.82 -9.81
CA ALA A 116 -0.10 5.42 -11.12
C ALA A 116 -1.44 5.53 -11.89
N VAL A 117 -2.24 4.46 -11.91
CA VAL A 117 -3.58 4.46 -12.52
C VAL A 117 -4.53 5.40 -11.77
N THR A 118 -4.51 5.35 -10.44
CA THR A 118 -5.33 6.22 -9.57
C THR A 118 -5.09 7.70 -9.86
N LYS A 119 -3.83 8.11 -10.00
CA LYS A 119 -3.44 9.50 -10.29
C LYS A 119 -3.70 9.88 -11.74
N GLY A 120 -3.32 9.03 -12.68
CA GLY A 120 -3.42 9.32 -14.12
C GLY A 120 -4.86 9.31 -14.64
N VAL A 121 -5.64 8.28 -14.30
CA VAL A 121 -6.98 8.06 -14.87
C VAL A 121 -8.04 8.86 -14.12
N PHE A 122 -8.03 8.81 -12.79
CA PHE A 122 -9.10 9.40 -11.98
C PHE A 122 -8.74 10.80 -11.44
N LYS A 123 -7.60 11.36 -11.85
CA LYS A 123 -7.08 12.68 -11.44
C LYS A 123 -7.01 12.87 -9.92
N ALA A 124 -7.01 11.77 -9.18
CA ALA A 124 -6.92 11.72 -7.73
C ALA A 124 -7.89 12.66 -6.95
N GLY A 125 -9.03 13.10 -7.49
CA GLY A 125 -9.82 14.20 -6.92
C GLY A 125 -10.51 13.94 -5.56
N LYS A 126 -11.06 12.74 -5.33
CA LYS A 126 -11.74 12.37 -4.06
C LYS A 126 -11.29 10.99 -3.61
N VAL A 127 -10.37 10.92 -2.66
CA VAL A 127 -9.66 9.70 -2.20
C VAL A 127 -10.54 8.45 -2.13
N MET A 128 -11.62 8.49 -1.34
CA MET A 128 -12.49 7.31 -1.13
C MET A 128 -13.20 6.86 -2.41
N VAL A 129 -13.71 7.82 -3.18
CA VAL A 129 -14.38 7.55 -4.46
C VAL A 129 -13.38 6.98 -5.44
N THR A 130 -12.15 7.51 -5.47
CA THR A 130 -11.11 7.05 -6.38
C THR A 130 -10.65 5.62 -6.08
N ALA A 131 -10.51 5.23 -4.81
CA ALA A 131 -10.17 3.84 -4.45
C ALA A 131 -11.25 2.84 -4.90
N PHE A 132 -12.52 3.20 -4.73
CA PHE A 132 -13.64 2.38 -5.21
C PHE A 132 -13.69 2.31 -6.75
N CYS A 133 -13.54 3.45 -7.44
CA CYS A 133 -13.50 3.50 -8.90
C CYS A 133 -12.33 2.69 -9.47
N PHE A 134 -11.16 2.71 -8.80
CA PHE A 134 -10.03 1.88 -9.18
C PHE A 134 -10.38 0.38 -9.12
N ASN A 135 -10.99 -0.08 -8.02
CA ASN A 135 -11.41 -1.48 -7.90
C ASN A 135 -12.40 -1.88 -9.00
N LEU A 136 -13.39 -1.04 -9.33
CA LEU A 136 -14.31 -1.33 -10.44
C LEU A 136 -13.59 -1.41 -11.79
N HIS A 137 -12.64 -0.50 -12.03
CA HIS A 137 -11.81 -0.51 -13.24
C HIS A 137 -10.94 -1.77 -13.33
N GLN A 138 -10.35 -2.20 -12.21
CA GLN A 138 -9.56 -3.41 -12.12
C GLN A 138 -10.43 -4.66 -12.33
N MET A 139 -11.62 -4.73 -11.73
CA MET A 139 -12.58 -5.83 -11.94
C MET A 139 -12.96 -5.98 -13.42
N ARG A 140 -13.20 -4.87 -14.13
CA ARG A 140 -13.46 -4.91 -15.58
C ARG A 140 -12.26 -5.47 -16.35
N THR A 141 -11.03 -5.17 -15.91
CA THR A 141 -9.80 -5.70 -16.51
C THR A 141 -9.63 -7.18 -16.24
N LEU A 142 -9.92 -7.64 -15.02
CA LEU A 142 -9.89 -9.06 -14.64
C LEU A 142 -10.93 -9.87 -15.41
N LYS A 143 -12.15 -9.33 -15.60
CA LYS A 143 -13.20 -9.96 -16.43
C LYS A 143 -12.76 -10.09 -17.90
N ARG A 144 -12.13 -9.06 -18.47
CA ARG A 144 -11.54 -9.13 -19.83
C ARG A 144 -10.45 -10.20 -19.94
N LYS A 145 -9.68 -10.42 -18.87
CA LYS A 145 -8.66 -11.47 -18.77
C LYS A 145 -9.22 -12.86 -18.43
N LYS A 146 -10.54 -13.01 -18.25
CA LYS A 146 -11.22 -14.25 -17.84
C LYS A 146 -10.68 -14.83 -16.51
N VAL A 147 -10.27 -13.95 -15.59
CA VAL A 147 -9.83 -14.33 -14.23
C VAL A 147 -11.03 -14.42 -13.26
N VAL A 148 -12.10 -13.68 -13.57
CA VAL A 148 -13.33 -13.59 -12.79
C VAL A 148 -14.51 -13.62 -13.77
N ASP A 149 -15.59 -14.32 -13.40
CA ASP A 149 -16.78 -14.55 -14.23
C ASP A 149 -17.67 -13.30 -14.42
#